data_AF-A0A350T2F7-F1
#
_entry.id   AF-A0A350T2F7-F1
#
_cell.length_a   1.000
_cell.length_b   1.000
_cell.length_c   1.000
_cell.angle_alpha   90.00
_cell.angle_beta   90.00
_cell.angle_gamma   90.00
#
_symmetry.space_group_name_H-M   'P 1'
#
loop_
_entity.id
_entity.type
_entity.pdbx_description
1 polymer ?
#
loop_
_entity_poly.entity_id
_entity_poly.type
_entity_poly.pdbx_seq_one_letter_code
_entity_poly.pdbx_strand_id
1 'polypeptide(L)'
;MPRPIIRNEQAILMEYIGDEEGPAPLLQHVRLDRATAEAVFARLLDNVALFLSRDRVHGDLSPYNILYWQGRATIIDLPQAVDPNLNRNAETLLARDVANLCSWARRNGIHADAARISGALWMQYRFGR
;
A
#
# COMPACT_ATOMS: atom_id res chain seq x y z
N MET A 1 -0.48 -6.48 9.29
CA MET A 1 -1.94 -6.47 9.03
C MET A 1 -2.64 -6.20 10.35
N PRO A 2 -3.50 -5.17 10.45
CA PRO A 2 -4.30 -4.96 11.65
C PRO A 2 -5.16 -6.20 11.94
N ARG A 3 -5.31 -6.57 13.22
CA ARG A 3 -6.11 -7.73 13.63
C ARG A 3 -7.59 -7.34 13.57
N PRO A 4 -8.46 -8.06 12.83
CA PRO A 4 -9.88 -7.75 12.80
C PRO A 4 -10.53 -8.12 14.14
N ILE A 5 -11.26 -7.18 14.76
CA ILE A 5 -11.84 -7.37 16.11
C ILE A 5 -13.33 -7.80 16.05
N ILE A 6 -14.09 -7.47 15.00
CA ILE A 6 -15.43 -8.06 14.69
C ILE A 6 -15.76 -7.76 13.22
N ARG A 7 -16.48 -8.67 12.54
CA ARG A 7 -16.98 -8.51 11.18
C ARG A 7 -18.48 -8.22 11.23
N ASN A 8 -18.88 -6.97 11.01
CA ASN A 8 -20.28 -6.60 10.76
C ASN A 8 -20.38 -5.95 9.38
N GLU A 9 -21.43 -6.22 8.63
CA GLU A 9 -21.48 -6.18 7.16
C GLU A 9 -21.29 -4.81 6.47
N GLN A 10 -21.00 -3.73 7.21
CA GLN A 10 -20.68 -2.41 6.65
C GLN A 10 -19.47 -1.70 7.29
N ALA A 11 -18.78 -2.33 8.24
CA ALA A 11 -17.59 -1.73 8.85
C ALA A 11 -16.58 -2.82 9.22
N ILE A 12 -15.46 -2.85 8.51
CA ILE A 12 -14.30 -3.63 8.97
C ILE A 12 -13.69 -2.83 10.12
N LEU A 13 -13.98 -3.26 11.36
CA LEU A 13 -13.28 -2.80 12.55
C LEU A 13 -11.85 -3.38 12.51
N MET A 14 -11.00 -2.76 11.68
CA MET A 14 -9.55 -2.84 11.85
C MET A 14 -9.22 -2.11 13.14
N GLU A 15 -8.24 -2.61 13.90
CA GLU A 15 -7.65 -1.93 15.07
C GLU A 15 -7.75 -0.40 14.91
N TYR A 16 -8.41 0.29 15.86
CA TYR A 16 -8.58 1.73 15.77
C TYR A 16 -7.20 2.37 15.72
N ILE A 17 -6.85 2.92 14.56
CA ILE A 17 -5.64 3.72 14.40
C ILE A 17 -6.08 5.16 14.56
N GLY A 18 -5.74 5.78 15.69
CA GLY A 18 -6.15 7.12 16.09
C GLY A 18 -5.89 7.33 17.58
N ASP A 19 -6.18 8.52 18.09
CA ASP A 19 -6.14 8.85 19.52
C ASP A 19 -7.43 9.55 19.97
N GLU A 20 -7.41 10.16 21.16
CA GLU A 20 -8.55 10.91 21.71
C GLU A 20 -8.97 12.10 20.83
N GLU A 21 -8.11 12.56 19.90
CA GLU A 21 -8.39 13.67 18.98
C GLU A 21 -9.07 13.22 17.68
N GLY A 22 -9.01 11.92 17.33
CA GLY A 22 -9.74 11.36 16.20
C GLY A 22 -9.04 10.23 15.43
N PRO A 23 -9.70 9.70 14.38
CA PRO A 23 -9.14 8.63 13.56
C PRO A 23 -7.91 9.11 12.80
N ALA A 24 -6.96 8.20 12.56
CA ALA A 24 -5.77 8.47 11.77
C ALA A 24 -6.15 9.01 10.38
N PRO A 25 -5.52 10.10 9.92
CA PRO A 25 -5.79 10.65 8.62
C PRO A 25 -5.34 9.69 7.52
N LEU A 26 -6.06 9.73 6.40
CA LEU A 26 -5.60 9.12 5.16
C LEU A 26 -4.31 9.81 4.69
N LEU A 27 -3.35 9.04 4.19
CA LEU A 27 -2.06 9.52 3.69
C LEU A 27 -2.22 10.61 2.61
N GLN A 28 -3.31 10.55 1.83
CA GLN A 28 -3.63 11.58 0.84
C GLN A 28 -3.83 12.99 1.44
N HIS A 29 -4.31 13.07 2.68
CA HIS A 29 -4.55 14.32 3.40
C HIS A 29 -3.35 14.78 4.23
N VAL A 30 -2.29 13.97 4.34
CA VAL A 30 -1.13 14.28 5.18
C VAL A 30 -0.05 14.97 4.35
N ARG A 31 0.47 16.08 4.88
CA ARG A 31 1.68 16.72 4.38
C ARG A 31 2.88 16.23 5.17
N LEU A 32 3.85 15.65 4.47
CA LEU A 32 5.09 15.17 5.06
C LEU A 32 6.25 16.03 4.57
N ASP A 33 7.27 16.20 5.41
CA ASP A 33 8.57 16.62 4.90
C ASP A 33 9.17 15.53 4.01
N ARG A 34 10.15 15.91 3.20
CA ARG A 34 10.75 15.02 2.21
C ARG A 34 11.38 13.77 2.85
N ALA A 35 12.09 13.90 3.97
CA ALA A 35 12.78 12.77 4.60
C ALA A 35 11.78 11.75 5.17
N THR A 36 10.71 12.25 5.80
CA THR A 36 9.61 11.40 6.28
C THR A 36 8.87 10.74 5.11
N ALA A 37 8.61 11.47 4.03
CA ALA A 37 7.97 10.92 2.84
C ALA A 37 8.82 9.82 2.18
N GLU A 38 10.15 9.97 2.13
CA GLU A 38 11.08 8.97 1.60
C GLU A 38 11.03 7.68 2.43
N ALA A 39 11.05 7.80 3.77
CA ALA A 39 10.93 6.66 4.67
C ALA A 39 9.57 5.94 4.53
N VAL A 40 8.47 6.71 4.43
CA VAL A 40 7.12 6.17 4.20
C VAL A 40 7.02 5.47 2.86
N PHE A 41 7.54 6.08 1.79
CA PHE A 41 7.51 5.50 0.45
C PHE A 41 8.25 4.15 0.40
N ALA A 42 9.46 4.10 0.96
CA ALA A 42 10.24 2.87 1.05
C ALA A 42 9.46 1.77 1.79
N ARG A 43 8.87 2.10 2.94
CA ARG A 43 8.06 1.14 3.71
C ARG A 43 6.83 0.65 2.95
N LEU A 44 6.18 1.51 2.17
CA LEU A 44 5.04 1.11 1.36
C LEU A 44 5.45 0.14 0.25
N LEU A 45 6.60 0.35 -0.39
CA LEU A 45 7.15 -0.60 -1.36
C LEU A 45 7.52 -1.95 -0.70
N ASP A 46 8.10 -1.93 0.51
CA ASP A 46 8.34 -3.15 1.28
C ASP A 46 7.04 -3.91 1.57
N ASN A 47 5.96 -3.19 1.92
CA ASN A 47 4.65 -3.79 2.15
C ASN A 47 4.06 -4.40 0.87
N VAL A 48 4.23 -3.75 -0.28
CA VAL A 48 3.82 -4.30 -1.58
C VAL A 48 4.58 -5.60 -1.87
N ALA A 49 5.90 -5.61 -1.67
CA ALA A 49 6.73 -6.80 -1.82
C ALA A 49 6.30 -7.93 -0.86
N LEU A 50 5.99 -7.59 0.39
CA LEU A 50 5.48 -8.52 1.39
C LEU A 50 4.13 -9.11 0.97
N PHE A 51 3.18 -8.31 0.49
CA PHE A 51 1.89 -8.81 0.01
C PHE A 51 2.09 -9.78 -1.16
N LEU A 52 2.95 -9.39 -2.11
CA LEU A 52 3.26 -10.19 -3.28
C LEU A 52 3.91 -11.54 -2.88
N SER A 53 4.80 -11.55 -1.87
CA SER A 53 5.39 -12.78 -1.30
C SER A 53 4.37 -13.72 -0.65
N ARG A 54 3.17 -13.22 -0.36
CA ARG A 54 2.04 -13.97 0.21
C ARG A 54 0.93 -14.21 -0.81
N ASP A 55 1.27 -14.20 -2.10
CA ASP A 55 0.33 -14.40 -3.21
C ASP A 55 -0.83 -13.40 -3.15
N ARG A 56 -0.54 -12.13 -2.87
CA ARG A 56 -1.53 -11.05 -2.85
C ARG A 56 -1.02 -9.82 -3.59
N VAL A 57 -1.82 -9.35 -4.54
CA VAL A 57 -1.72 -7.99 -5.10
C VAL A 57 -2.92 -7.21 -4.56
N HIS A 58 -2.71 -5.99 -4.07
CA HIS A 58 -3.80 -5.21 -3.49
C HIS A 58 -4.87 -4.88 -4.53
N GLY A 59 -4.44 -4.54 -5.76
CA GLY A 59 -5.31 -4.37 -6.91
C GLY A 59 -6.12 -3.07 -6.90
N ASP A 60 -5.91 -2.19 -5.90
CA ASP A 60 -6.43 -0.82 -5.85
C ASP A 60 -5.63 0.10 -4.92
N LEU A 61 -4.35 -0.20 -4.66
CA LEU A 61 -3.55 0.53 -3.68
C LEU A 61 -3.35 2.00 -4.11
N SER A 62 -3.63 2.92 -3.20
CA SER A 62 -3.45 4.36 -3.40
C SER A 62 -3.36 5.10 -2.07
N PRO A 63 -2.98 6.39 -2.04
CA PRO A 63 -3.00 7.18 -0.80
C PRO A 63 -4.38 7.28 -0.12
N TYR A 64 -5.47 6.90 -0.80
CA TYR A 64 -6.83 6.89 -0.26
C TYR A 64 -7.14 5.65 0.58
N ASN A 65 -6.36 4.57 0.48
CA ASN A 65 -6.48 3.37 1.31
C ASN A 65 -5.21 3.13 2.14
N ILE A 66 -4.56 4.22 2.55
CA ILE A 66 -3.44 4.18 3.47
C ILE A 66 -3.72 5.16 4.60
N LEU A 67 -3.71 4.68 5.83
CA LEU A 67 -3.73 5.53 7.03
C LEU A 67 -2.31 5.92 7.39
N TYR A 68 -2.11 7.16 7.84
CA TYR A 68 -0.83 7.62 8.35
C TYR A 68 -0.98 8.15 9.77
N TRP A 69 -0.24 7.55 10.70
CA TRP A 69 -0.30 7.91 12.11
C TRP A 69 1.06 7.73 12.77
N GLN A 70 1.53 8.76 13.50
CA GLN A 70 2.77 8.71 14.29
C GLN A 70 3.98 8.13 13.52
N GLY A 71 4.18 8.57 12.27
CA GLY A 71 5.30 8.11 11.44
C GLY A 71 5.08 6.74 10.77
N ARG A 72 3.90 6.13 10.90
CA ARG A 72 3.58 4.81 10.36
C ARG A 72 2.51 4.90 9.28
N ALA A 73 2.77 4.28 8.15
CA ALA A 73 1.81 4.10 7.08
C ALA A 73 1.21 2.69 7.13
N THR A 74 -0.11 2.60 7.23
CA THR A 74 -0.86 1.35 7.30
C THR A 74 -1.77 1.24 6.08
N ILE A 75 -1.52 0.24 5.24
CA ILE A 75 -2.40 -0.11 4.13
C ILE A 75 -3.68 -0.74 4.69
N ILE A 76 -4.82 -0.23 4.26
CA ILE A 76 -6.16 -0.71 4.61
C ILE A 76 -6.90 -1.18 3.37
N ASP A 77 -8.08 -1.78 3.57
CA ASP A 77 -9.02 -2.12 2.48
C ASP A 77 -8.50 -3.17 1.47
N LEU A 78 -8.49 -4.44 1.91
CA LEU A 78 -8.08 -5.59 1.10
C LEU A 78 -9.18 -6.38 0.34
N PRO A 79 -10.48 -6.01 0.29
CA PRO A 79 -11.49 -6.85 -0.37
C PRO A 79 -11.27 -6.97 -1.89
N GLN A 80 -10.52 -6.04 -2.50
CA GLN A 80 -10.15 -6.08 -3.92
C GLN A 80 -8.82 -6.81 -4.18
N ALA A 81 -8.16 -7.35 -3.14
CA ALA A 81 -6.89 -8.02 -3.30
C ALA A 81 -7.06 -9.34 -4.08
N VAL A 82 -6.16 -9.56 -5.04
CA VAL A 82 -6.21 -10.70 -5.96
C VAL A 82 -5.03 -11.64 -5.74
N ASP A 83 -5.24 -12.92 -6.01
CA ASP A 83 -4.16 -13.90 -6.09
C ASP A 83 -3.48 -13.83 -7.47
N PRO A 84 -2.18 -13.50 -7.54
CA PRO A 84 -1.45 -13.38 -8.80
C PRO A 84 -1.30 -14.69 -9.57
N ASN A 85 -1.54 -15.86 -8.96
CA ASN A 85 -1.54 -17.15 -9.65
C ASN A 85 -2.91 -17.46 -10.29
N LEU A 86 -3.98 -16.83 -9.81
CA LEU A 86 -5.35 -17.07 -10.28
C LEU A 86 -5.87 -15.95 -11.19
N ASN A 87 -5.32 -14.74 -11.07
CA ASN A 87 -5.75 -13.58 -11.85
C ASN A 87 -4.72 -13.20 -12.92
N ARG A 88 -5.11 -13.36 -14.20
CA ARG A 88 -4.27 -13.01 -15.36
C ARG A 88 -3.86 -11.54 -15.44
N ASN A 89 -4.61 -10.64 -14.78
CA ASN A 89 -4.34 -9.21 -14.77
C ASN A 89 -3.48 -8.77 -13.57
N ALA A 90 -2.99 -9.69 -12.75
CA ALA A 90 -2.30 -9.33 -11.50
C ALA A 90 -1.02 -8.52 -11.72
N GLU A 91 -0.26 -8.77 -12.78
CA GLU A 91 0.92 -7.96 -13.13
C GLU A 91 0.54 -6.49 -13.41
N THR A 92 -0.51 -6.29 -14.22
CA THR A 92 -1.03 -4.96 -14.53
C THR A 92 -1.58 -4.25 -13.30
N LEU A 93 -2.26 -5.00 -12.42
CA LEU A 93 -2.77 -4.48 -11.15
C LEU A 93 -1.63 -4.05 -10.21
N LEU A 94 -0.58 -4.87 -10.10
CA LEU A 94 0.63 -4.52 -9.34
C LEU A 94 1.30 -3.26 -9.91
N ALA A 95 1.42 -3.17 -11.24
CA ALA A 95 1.98 -1.99 -11.90
C ALA A 95 1.16 -0.73 -11.59
N ARG A 96 -0.18 -0.84 -11.56
CA ARG A 96 -1.08 0.26 -11.16
C ARG A 96 -0.87 0.67 -9.70
N ASP A 97 -0.82 -0.29 -8.80
CA ASP A 97 -0.58 -0.05 -7.37
C ASP A 97 0.74 0.71 -7.15
N VAL A 98 1.83 0.25 -7.77
CA VAL A 98 3.14 0.89 -7.69
C VAL A 98 3.13 2.28 -8.33
N ALA A 99 2.45 2.47 -9.46
CA ALA A 99 2.32 3.77 -10.12
C ALA A 99 1.59 4.80 -9.24
N ASN A 100 0.55 4.37 -8.51
CA ASN A 100 -0.17 5.23 -7.56
C ASN A 100 0.74 5.69 -6.42
N LEU A 101 1.56 4.78 -5.87
CA LEU A 101 2.55 5.12 -4.84
C LEU A 101 3.63 6.07 -5.38
N CYS A 102 4.14 5.83 -6.59
CA CYS A 102 5.13 6.71 -7.23
C CYS A 102 4.56 8.10 -7.52
N SER A 103 3.28 8.18 -7.91
CA SER A 103 2.58 9.46 -8.11
C SER A 103 2.47 10.25 -6.81
N TRP A 104 2.20 9.58 -5.69
CA TRP A 104 2.23 10.20 -4.37
C TRP A 104 3.65 10.64 -3.96
N ALA A 105 4.65 9.79 -4.18
CA ALA A 105 6.05 10.09 -3.89
C ALA A 105 6.53 11.33 -4.66
N ARG A 106 6.16 11.44 -5.95
CA ARG A 106 6.47 12.60 -6.80
C ARG A 106 5.88 13.91 -6.26
N ARG A 107 4.66 13.88 -5.71
CA ARG A 107 4.06 15.07 -5.06
C ARG A 107 4.81 15.50 -3.81
N ASN A 108 5.58 14.60 -3.21
CA ASN A 108 6.45 14.86 -2.05
C ASN A 108 7.93 15.06 -2.43
N GLY A 109 8.23 15.31 -3.72
CA GLY A 109 9.58 15.59 -4.20
C GLY A 109 10.47 14.37 -4.41
N ILE A 110 9.90 13.17 -4.45
CA ILE A 110 10.62 11.91 -4.63
C ILE A 110 10.43 11.42 -6.06
N HIS A 111 11.52 11.24 -6.80
CA HIS A 111 11.48 10.71 -8.15
C HIS A 111 11.74 9.20 -8.14
N ALA A 112 10.75 8.45 -8.63
CA ALA A 112 10.81 6.99 -8.72
C ALA A 112 10.25 6.54 -10.08
N ASP A 113 10.85 5.51 -10.65
CA ASP A 113 10.40 4.90 -11.89
C ASP A 113 9.45 3.74 -11.56
N ALA A 114 8.15 3.99 -11.75
CA ALA A 114 7.11 3.02 -11.44
C ALA A 114 7.26 1.72 -12.25
N ALA A 115 7.57 1.81 -13.55
CA ALA A 115 7.66 0.65 -14.44
C ALA A 115 8.86 -0.22 -14.06
N ARG A 116 10.01 0.41 -13.76
CA ARG A 116 11.19 -0.29 -13.28
C ARG A 116 10.94 -1.00 -11.95
N ILE A 117 10.28 -0.31 -11.00
CA ILE A 117 9.99 -0.88 -9.67
C ILE A 117 8.99 -2.05 -9.79
N SER A 118 7.86 -1.86 -10.47
CA SER A 118 6.86 -2.91 -10.62
C SER A 118 7.40 -4.11 -11.38
N GLY A 119 8.18 -3.88 -12.44
CA GLY A 119 8.83 -4.95 -13.19
C GLY A 119 9.81 -5.75 -12.34
N ALA A 120 10.64 -5.06 -11.54
CA ALA A 120 11.58 -5.74 -10.63
C ALA A 120 10.85 -6.60 -9.58
N LEU A 121 9.79 -6.06 -8.95
CA LEU A 121 8.97 -6.80 -7.98
C LEU A 121 8.32 -8.03 -8.62
N TRP A 122 7.76 -7.87 -9.82
CA TRP A 122 7.12 -8.98 -10.54
C TRP A 122 8.13 -10.08 -10.91
N MET A 123 9.29 -9.70 -11.46
CA MET A 123 10.35 -10.65 -11.80
C MET A 123 10.83 -11.40 -10.55
N GLN A 124 11.05 -10.70 -9.43
CA GLN A 124 11.42 -11.33 -8.17
C GLN A 124 10.34 -12.31 -7.69
N TYR A 125 9.06 -11.96 -7.81
CA TYR A 125 7.97 -12.86 -7.44
C TYR A 125 7.89 -14.13 -8.30
N ARG A 126 8.10 -13.99 -9.62
CA ARG A 126 7.99 -15.09 -10.59
C ARG A 126 9.19 -16.04 -10.57
N PHE A 127 10.38 -15.52 -10.32
CA PHE A 127 11.64 -16.26 -10.48
C PHE A 127 12.47 -16.38 -9.19
N GLY A 128 12.11 -15.65 -8.13
CA GLY A 128 12.79 -15.68 -6.83
C GLY A 128 12.17 -16.64 -5.82
N ARG A 129 11.36 -17.61 -6.28
CA ARG A 129 10.82 -18.72 -5.49
C ARG A 129 11.69 -19.95 -5.62
#